data_AF-A0A076H0Z3-F1
#
_entry.id   AF-A0A076H0Z3-F1
#
_cell.length_a   1.000
_cell.length_b   1.000
_cell.length_c   1.000
_cell.angle_alpha   90.00
_cell.angle_beta   90.00
_cell.angle_gamma   90.00
#
_symmetry.space_group_name_H-M   'P 1'
#
loop_
_entity.id
_entity.type
_entity.pdbx_description
1 polymer ?
#
loop_
_entity_poly.entity_id
_entity_poly.type
_entity_poly.pdbx_seq_one_letter_code
_entity_poly.pdbx_strand_id
1 'polypeptide(L)' 'MPEQRREHFRQSRLTHDPDPFKRWLRGGVEDLGKPAVEELLIDWLAPFMTEAEKDRLIAWNLGMSL' A
#
# COMPACT_ATOMS: atom_id res chain seq x y z
N MET A 1 -36.06 -11.15 10.20
CA MET A 1 -35.09 -10.74 9.16
C MET A 1 -34.40 -12.00 8.62
N PRO A 2 -34.39 -12.29 7.30
CA PRO A 2 -33.93 -13.57 6.77
C PRO A 2 -32.39 -13.69 6.71
N GLU A 3 -31.86 -14.84 7.13
CA GLU A 3 -30.42 -15.19 7.21
C GLU A 3 -29.68 -15.05 5.86
N GLN A 4 -30.36 -15.32 4.74
CA GLN A 4 -29.77 -15.15 3.41
C GLN A 4 -29.33 -13.70 3.12
N ARG A 5 -30.05 -12.72 3.65
CA ARG A 5 -29.67 -11.31 3.48
C ARG A 5 -28.41 -11.00 4.29
N ARG A 6 -28.25 -11.60 5.48
CA ARG A 6 -27.05 -11.45 6.31
C ARG A 6 -25.83 -12.05 5.64
N GLU A 7 -25.99 -13.23 5.04
CA GLU A 7 -24.89 -13.90 4.35
C GLU A 7 -24.48 -13.15 3.08
N HIS A 8 -25.44 -12.65 2.30
CA HIS A 8 -25.16 -11.80 1.14
C HIS A 8 -24.44 -10.48 1.52
N PHE A 9 -24.85 -9.84 2.62
CA PHE A 9 -24.15 -8.66 3.17
C PHE A 9 -22.75 -8.99 3.70
N ARG A 10 -22.58 -10.16 4.33
CA ARG A 10 -21.29 -10.64 4.82
C ARG A 10 -20.34 -10.92 3.65
N GLN A 11 -20.82 -11.58 2.60
CA GLN A 11 -20.03 -11.87 1.40
C GLN A 11 -19.67 -10.59 0.63
N SER A 12 -20.60 -9.64 0.49
CA SER A 12 -20.35 -8.34 -0.14
C SER A 12 -19.27 -7.49 0.57
N ARG A 13 -19.13 -7.64 1.89
CA ARG A 13 -18.07 -6.98 2.68
C ARG A 13 -16.69 -7.64 2.56
N LEU A 14 -16.64 -8.90 2.12
CA LEU A 14 -15.39 -9.65 1.94
C LEU A 14 -14.82 -9.46 0.53
N THR A 15 -15.66 -9.17 -0.47
CA THR A 15 -15.25 -8.98 -1.87
C THR A 15 -14.79 -7.56 -2.21
N HIS A 16 -15.13 -6.58 -1.37
CA HIS A 16 -14.62 -5.22 -1.53
C HIS A 16 -13.33 -5.10 -0.74
N ASP A 17 -12.20 -5.37 -1.37
CA ASP A 17 -10.93 -4.80 -0.91
C ASP A 17 -11.08 -3.28 -1.09
N PRO A 18 -11.22 -2.49 0.00
CA PRO A 18 -11.69 -1.12 -0.08
C PRO A 18 -10.59 -0.14 -0.50
N ASP A 19 -9.39 -0.65 -0.77
CA ASP A 19 -8.22 0.18 -0.92
C ASP A 19 -7.54 -0.09 -2.27
N PRO A 20 -7.88 0.73 -3.30
CA PRO A 20 -7.23 0.69 -4.60
C PRO A 20 -5.70 0.80 -4.50
N PHE A 21 -5.20 1.48 -3.47
CA PHE A 21 -3.77 1.64 -3.23
C PHE A 21 -3.14 0.34 -2.71
N LYS A 22 -3.79 -0.40 -1.81
CA LYS A 22 -3.32 -1.75 -1.40
C LYS A 22 -3.37 -2.75 -2.56
N ARG A 23 -4.38 -2.65 -3.43
CA ARG A 23 -4.46 -3.48 -4.63
C ARG A 23 -3.33 -3.17 -5.61
N TRP A 24 -3.04 -1.89 -5.82
CA TRP A 24 -1.91 -1.45 -6.65
C TRP A 24 -0.57 -1.88 -6.06
N LEU A 25 -0.37 -1.73 -4.75
CA LEU A 25 0.84 -2.20 -4.06
C LEU A 25 1.03 -3.71 -4.22
N ARG A 26 -0.03 -4.50 -4.01
CA ARG A 26 0.03 -5.96 -4.17
C ARG A 26 0.38 -6.34 -5.61
N GLY A 27 -0.30 -5.75 -6.59
CA GLY A 27 -0.03 -6.01 -8.01
C GLY A 27 1.39 -5.61 -8.41
N GLY A 28 1.86 -4.44 -7.96
CA GLY A 28 3.23 -4.01 -8.20
C GLY A 28 4.25 -4.96 -7.59
N VAL A 29 4.01 -5.49 -6.39
CA VAL A 29 4.96 -6.41 -5.73
C VAL A 29 4.99 -7.75 -6.47
N GLU A 30 3.85 -8.21 -6.98
CA GLU A 30 3.74 -9.44 -7.78
C GLU A 30 4.41 -9.30 -9.16
N ASP A 31 4.27 -8.14 -9.82
CA ASP A 31 4.79 -7.91 -11.17
C ASP A 31 6.26 -7.44 -11.22
N LEU A 32 6.67 -6.57 -10.29
CA LEU A 32 7.97 -5.89 -10.31
C LEU A 32 8.88 -6.31 -9.14
N GLY A 33 8.32 -6.95 -8.12
CA GLY A 33 9.02 -7.28 -6.89
C GLY A 33 9.00 -6.15 -5.87
N LYS A 34 9.17 -6.54 -4.60
CA LYS A 34 9.19 -5.64 -3.44
C LYS A 34 10.15 -4.44 -3.58
N PRO A 35 11.44 -4.59 -3.95
CA PRO A 35 12.37 -3.46 -3.99
C PRO A 35 11.98 -2.41 -5.04
N ALA A 36 11.51 -2.82 -6.21
CA ALA A 36 11.08 -1.89 -7.26
C ALA A 36 9.83 -1.10 -6.86
N VAL A 37 8.88 -1.72 -6.16
CA VAL A 37 7.70 -1.02 -5.64
C VAL A 37 8.06 -0.06 -4.51
N GLU A 38 9.01 -0.41 -3.66
CA GLU A 38 9.50 0.47 -2.59
C GLU A 38 10.13 1.73 -3.18
N GLU A 39 10.97 1.62 -4.21
CA GLU A 39 11.54 2.77 -4.92
C GLU A 39 10.46 3.63 -5.60
N LEU A 40 9.52 3.02 -6.32
CA LEU A 40 8.41 3.75 -6.95
C LEU A 40 7.51 4.46 -5.95
N LEU A 41 7.29 3.86 -4.78
CA LEU A 41 6.53 4.47 -3.70
C LEU A 41 7.27 5.67 -3.10
N ILE A 42 8.59 5.57 -2.93
CA ILE A 42 9.44 6.68 -2.47
C ILE A 42 9.41 7.83 -3.48
N ASP A 43 9.57 7.54 -4.78
CA ASP A 43 9.52 8.55 -5.85
C ASP A 43 8.15 9.22 -5.93
N TRP A 44 7.07 8.47 -5.73
CA TRP A 44 5.71 9.01 -5.69
C TRP A 44 5.45 9.91 -4.46
N LEU A 45 6.07 9.59 -3.32
CA LEU A 45 5.95 10.36 -2.09
C LEU A 45 6.87 11.58 -2.05
N ALA A 46 7.96 11.59 -2.82
CA ALA A 46 8.93 12.69 -2.87
C ALA A 46 8.32 14.09 -3.09
N PRO A 47 7.31 14.33 -3.96
CA PRO A 47 6.70 15.65 -4.09
C PRO A 47 5.88 16.09 -2.87
N PHE A 48 5.46 15.16 -1.99
CA PHE A 48 4.65 15.44 -0.81
C PHE A 48 5.48 15.60 0.48
N MET A 49 6.78 15.30 0.42
CA MET A 49 7.68 15.30 1.57
C MET A 49 8.64 16.49 1.54
N THR A 50 8.94 17.02 2.72
CA THR A 50 10.06 17.95 2.93
C THR A 50 11.40 17.22 2.77
N GLU A 51 12.48 17.95 2.52
CA GLU A 51 13.83 17.36 2.36
C GLU A 51 14.24 16.53 3.59
N ALA A 52 13.93 16.99 4.80
CA ALA A 52 14.21 16.25 6.03
C ALA A 52 13.40 14.93 6.15
N GLU A 53 12.18 14.89 5.61
CA GLU A 53 11.37 13.66 5.57
C GLU A 53 11.89 12.68 4.51
N LYS A 54 12.37 13.19 3.38
CA LYS A 54 13.05 12.38 2.35
C LYS A 54 14.33 11.76 2.88
N ASP A 55 15.18 12.54 3.56
CA ASP A 55 16.43 12.04 4.14
C ASP A 55 16.16 10.94 5.17
N ARG A 56 15.13 11.10 6.01
CA ARG A 56 14.71 10.06 6.97
C ARG A 56 14.17 8.82 6.28
N LEU A 57 13.41 8.97 5.21
CA LEU A 57 12.87 7.85 4.43
C LEU A 57 13.97 7.08 3.71
N ILE A 58 14.94 7.79 3.11
CA ILE A 58 16.12 7.20 2.47
C ILE A 58 16.99 6.48 3.51
N ALA A 59 17.22 7.11 4.67
CA ALA A 59 17.94 6.48 5.78
C ALA A 59 17.26 5.18 6.23
N TRP A 60 15.94 5.20 6.41
CA TRP A 60 15.15 4.01 6.73
C TRP A 60 15.29 2.93 5.65
N ASN A 61 15.18 3.28 4.37
CA ASN A 61 15.31 2.35 3.25
C ASN A 61 16.71 1.70 3.18
N LEU A 62 17.74 2.44 3.55
CA LEU A 62 19.12 1.96 3.61
C LEU A 62 19.45 1.22 4.91
N GLY A 63 18.49 1.05 5.83
CA GLY A 63 18.72 0.43 7.13
C GLY A 63 19.57 1.27 8.08
N MET A 64 19.75 2.56 7.78
CA MET A 64 20.40 3.51 8.68
C MET A 64 19.39 3.92 9.75
N SER A 65 19.65 3.54 11.01
CA SER A 65 18.94 4.13 12.15
C SER A 65 19.50 5.53 12.39
N LEU A 66 18.64 6.55 12.34
CA LEU A 66 18.97 7.93 12.68
C LEU A 66 18.89 8.15 14.20
#